data_AF-A0A6M5YTI0-F1
#
_entry.id   AF-A0A6M5YTI0-F1
#
_cell.length_a   1.000
_cell.length_b   1.000
_cell.length_c   1.000
_cell.angle_alpha   90.00
_cell.angle_beta   90.00
_cell.angle_gamma   90.00
#
_symmetry.space_group_name_H-M   'P 1'
#
loop_
_entity.id
_entity.type
_entity.pdbx_description
1 polymer ?
#
loop_
_entity_poly.entity_id
_entity_poly.type
_entity_poly.pdbx_seq_one_letter_code
_entity_poly.pdbx_strand_id
1 'polypeptide(L)'
;MSDRLAFLRAIRASPDDDTARLAFADWLDEHDDPLGAFVRVQVELEPIRYRIDNPRAVELHRREDELLRHHGDDWIGTNELLTHPSDFGPVFRRGLPDYACLSLDTFLTNGEALFAAHPTLREVALYGIANRCSELTLSPLLAKLDTLEIADWPTEDDAISLSVSPHLDRISRFKLWLGGEPHFLRELVKQANTRWPQEIELVQVYGGFGCFTSHEAERAREQNNEADSFAREANKTRRRKLVRVARPFEQLFPLNGKLNGTLCAGRLPNGNRVLASGSVHHWFLTTFTQEGYCLNTVSRLNGVRYLGVRAGTPEFWLELEASFHEWVSEELQLQPDLIWVREFDSSDVRVALWSYPLGAQLENSGTRRENETEFDWRSRGGNARGWLERRNFVIQNGPEHHADWRGHIHSS
;
A
#
# COMPACT_ATOMS: atom_id res chain seq x y z
N MET A 1 34.17 -10.99 3.61
CA MET A 1 33.61 -9.70 3.18
C MET A 1 33.58 -9.52 1.66
N SER A 2 34.59 -9.93 0.89
CA SER A 2 34.56 -9.81 -0.59
C SER A 2 33.46 -10.64 -1.24
N ASP A 3 33.22 -11.85 -0.72
CA ASP A 3 32.36 -12.83 -1.38
C ASP A 3 30.88 -12.46 -1.28
N ARG A 4 30.43 -12.04 -0.08
CA ARG A 4 29.10 -11.45 0.12
C ARG A 4 28.85 -10.26 -0.83
N LEU A 5 29.82 -9.35 -0.95
CA LEU A 5 29.70 -8.20 -1.86
C LEU A 5 29.67 -8.64 -3.33
N ALA A 6 30.36 -9.71 -3.71
CA ALA A 6 30.29 -10.26 -5.05
C ALA A 6 28.88 -10.80 -5.38
N PHE A 7 28.25 -11.52 -4.45
CA PHE A 7 26.85 -11.93 -4.59
C PHE A 7 25.90 -10.74 -4.73
N LEU A 8 26.01 -9.74 -3.85
CA LEU A 8 25.16 -8.54 -3.91
C LEU A 8 25.33 -7.77 -5.22
N ARG A 9 26.56 -7.68 -5.76
CA ARG A 9 26.81 -7.09 -7.09
C ARG A 9 26.19 -7.90 -8.22
N ALA A 10 26.31 -9.23 -8.19
CA ALA A 10 25.71 -10.10 -9.19
C ALA A 10 24.18 -9.96 -9.19
N ILE A 11 23.59 -9.94 -7.99
CA ILE A 11 22.16 -9.69 -7.79
C ILE A 11 21.76 -8.31 -8.32
N ARG A 12 22.52 -7.25 -8.01
CA ARG A 12 22.24 -5.89 -8.50
C ARG A 12 22.31 -5.79 -10.03
N ALA A 13 23.15 -6.60 -10.67
CA ALA A 13 23.31 -6.63 -12.14
C ALA A 13 22.20 -7.41 -12.86
N SER A 14 21.51 -8.33 -12.18
CA SER A 14 20.39 -9.09 -12.73
C SER A 14 19.28 -9.26 -11.69
N PRO A 15 18.62 -8.15 -11.31
CA PRO A 15 17.85 -8.10 -10.08
C PRO A 15 16.49 -8.82 -10.14
N ASP A 16 16.00 -9.12 -11.34
CA ASP A 16 14.77 -9.88 -11.57
C ASP A 16 15.05 -11.40 -11.73
N ASP A 17 16.33 -11.83 -11.74
CA ASP A 17 16.76 -13.24 -11.76
C ASP A 17 16.96 -13.77 -10.34
N ASP A 18 16.19 -14.79 -9.99
CA ASP A 18 16.24 -15.41 -8.66
C ASP A 18 17.43 -16.37 -8.50
N THR A 19 18.10 -16.77 -9.59
CA THR A 19 19.21 -17.74 -9.55
C THR A 19 20.35 -17.24 -8.65
N ALA A 20 20.77 -15.99 -8.83
CA ALA A 20 21.83 -15.39 -8.01
C ALA A 20 21.39 -15.22 -6.54
N ARG A 21 20.09 -15.01 -6.29
CA ARG A 21 19.51 -14.86 -4.95
C ARG A 21 19.49 -16.20 -4.22
N LEU A 22 19.11 -17.27 -4.91
CA LEU A 22 19.09 -18.62 -4.36
C LEU A 22 20.52 -19.13 -4.09
N ALA A 23 21.47 -18.88 -4.99
CA ALA A 23 22.88 -19.18 -4.74
C ALA A 23 23.44 -18.39 -3.55
N PHE A 24 23.02 -17.12 -3.38
CA PHE A 24 23.38 -16.34 -2.20
C PHE A 24 22.73 -16.91 -0.93
N ALA A 25 21.50 -17.41 -1.00
CA ALA A 25 20.85 -18.08 0.11
C ALA A 25 21.58 -19.37 0.53
N ASP A 26 22.05 -20.16 -0.43
CA ASP A 26 22.88 -21.35 -0.14
C ASP A 26 24.18 -20.94 0.57
N TRP A 27 24.85 -19.90 0.09
CA TRP A 27 26.04 -19.36 0.75
C TRP A 27 25.75 -18.83 2.17
N LEU A 28 24.59 -18.20 2.40
CA LEU A 28 24.18 -17.74 3.73
C LEU A 28 23.95 -18.91 4.70
N ASP A 29 23.35 -20.00 4.23
CA ASP A 29 23.15 -21.20 5.05
C ASP A 29 24.48 -21.86 5.43
N GLU A 30 25.47 -21.88 4.53
CA GLU A 30 26.83 -22.35 4.83
C GLU A 30 27.52 -21.53 5.94
N HIS A 31 27.02 -20.33 6.22
CA HIS A 31 27.52 -19.42 7.24
C HIS A 31 26.56 -19.27 8.44
N ASP A 32 25.57 -20.15 8.56
CA ASP A 32 24.55 -20.13 9.61
C ASP A 32 23.78 -18.79 9.71
N ASP A 33 23.64 -18.06 8.59
CA ASP A 33 22.91 -16.78 8.53
C ASP A 33 21.42 -17.01 8.20
N PRO A 34 20.48 -16.67 9.11
CA PRO A 34 19.04 -16.89 8.89
C PRO A 34 18.47 -16.09 7.71
N LEU A 35 19.20 -15.11 7.18
CA LEU A 35 18.82 -14.40 5.95
C LEU A 35 18.66 -15.36 4.77
N GLY A 36 19.38 -16.48 4.72
CA GLY A 36 19.25 -17.48 3.65
C GLY A 36 17.85 -18.08 3.57
N ALA A 37 17.27 -18.44 4.72
CA ALA A 37 15.89 -18.89 4.81
C ALA A 37 14.90 -17.80 4.39
N PHE A 38 15.15 -16.55 4.79
CA PHE A 38 14.30 -15.40 4.44
C PHE A 38 14.29 -15.12 2.93
N VAL A 39 15.45 -15.20 2.27
CA VAL A 39 15.56 -15.04 0.82
C VAL A 39 14.69 -16.05 0.09
N ARG A 40 14.77 -17.34 0.46
CA ARG A 40 13.96 -18.39 -0.18
C ARG A 40 12.46 -18.18 0.04
N VAL A 41 12.06 -17.80 1.26
CA VAL A 41 10.66 -17.48 1.58
C VAL A 41 10.15 -16.37 0.67
N GLN A 42 10.87 -15.25 0.57
CA GLN A 42 10.40 -14.13 -0.24
C GLN A 42 10.45 -14.41 -1.75
N VAL A 43 11.44 -15.16 -2.25
CA VAL A 43 11.50 -15.58 -3.66
C VAL A 43 10.30 -16.45 -4.02
N GLU A 44 9.97 -17.44 -3.18
CA GLU A 44 8.81 -18.30 -3.40
C GLU A 44 7.48 -17.55 -3.24
N LEU A 45 7.43 -16.61 -2.30
CA LEU A 45 6.25 -15.82 -2.00
C LEU A 45 5.92 -14.83 -3.12
N GLU A 46 6.93 -14.22 -3.75
CA GLU A 46 6.76 -13.12 -4.70
C GLU A 46 5.69 -13.35 -5.80
N PRO A 47 5.65 -14.48 -6.53
CA PRO A 47 4.63 -14.72 -7.56
C PRO A 47 3.21 -14.92 -7.02
N ILE A 48 3.05 -15.25 -5.74
CA ILE A 48 1.76 -15.54 -5.10
C ILE A 48 1.45 -14.63 -3.92
N ARG A 49 2.26 -13.59 -3.68
CA ARG A 49 2.24 -12.74 -2.49
C ARG A 49 0.84 -12.21 -2.16
N TYR A 50 0.06 -11.87 -3.17
CA TYR A 50 -1.26 -11.27 -3.00
C TYR A 50 -2.43 -12.26 -3.16
N ARG A 51 -2.16 -13.57 -3.28
CA ARG A 51 -3.18 -14.63 -3.33
C ARG A 51 -3.49 -15.14 -1.93
N ILE A 52 -4.24 -14.36 -1.17
CA ILE A 52 -4.55 -14.69 0.24
C ILE A 52 -5.37 -15.97 0.42
N ASP A 53 -6.06 -16.41 -0.63
CA ASP A 53 -6.81 -17.65 -0.70
C ASP A 53 -5.91 -18.87 -0.95
N ASN A 54 -4.63 -18.64 -1.27
CA ASN A 54 -3.63 -19.67 -1.47
C ASN A 54 -3.00 -20.10 -0.12
N PRO A 55 -3.19 -21.35 0.34
CA PRO A 55 -2.63 -21.81 1.60
C PRO A 55 -1.11 -21.68 1.69
N ARG A 56 -0.39 -21.83 0.56
CA ARG A 56 1.06 -21.68 0.51
C ARG A 56 1.48 -20.22 0.69
N ALA A 57 0.75 -19.28 0.11
CA ALA A 57 1.02 -17.86 0.33
C ALA A 57 0.82 -17.51 1.81
N VAL A 58 -0.25 -18.01 2.45
CA VAL A 58 -0.52 -17.81 3.88
C VAL A 58 0.62 -18.38 4.75
N GLU A 59 1.09 -19.59 4.46
CA GLU A 59 2.22 -20.20 5.16
C GLU A 59 3.51 -19.39 5.03
N LEU A 60 3.84 -18.98 3.81
CA LEU A 60 5.03 -18.18 3.51
C LEU A 60 4.97 -16.79 4.16
N HIS A 61 3.80 -16.15 4.16
CA HIS A 61 3.56 -14.90 4.89
C HIS A 61 3.79 -15.05 6.39
N ARG A 62 3.27 -16.12 6.99
CA ARG A 62 3.50 -16.40 8.41
C ARG A 62 4.99 -16.59 8.69
N ARG A 63 5.72 -17.26 7.81
CA ARG A 63 7.17 -17.47 7.95
C ARG A 63 7.97 -16.18 7.73
N GLU A 64 7.57 -15.36 6.77
CA GLU A 64 8.12 -14.01 6.54
C GLU A 64 7.96 -13.14 7.79
N ASP A 65 6.74 -13.08 8.35
CA ASP A 65 6.43 -12.32 9.56
C ASP A 65 7.23 -12.84 10.77
N GLU A 66 7.41 -14.17 10.91
CA GLU A 66 8.23 -14.78 11.96
C GLU A 66 9.70 -14.35 11.86
N LEU A 67 10.29 -14.46 10.67
CA LEU A 67 11.69 -14.11 10.43
C LEU A 67 11.95 -12.61 10.63
N LEU A 68 11.07 -11.75 10.10
CA LEU A 68 11.18 -10.30 10.28
C LEU A 68 11.06 -9.90 11.75
N ARG A 69 10.18 -10.53 12.52
CA ARG A 69 10.05 -10.27 13.96
C ARG A 69 11.31 -10.62 14.74
N HIS A 70 12.03 -11.66 14.33
CA HIS A 70 13.23 -12.14 15.04
C HIS A 70 14.53 -11.47 14.58
N HIS A 71 14.63 -11.07 13.31
CA HIS A 71 15.90 -10.66 12.71
C HIS A 71 15.82 -9.36 11.89
N GLY A 72 14.63 -8.80 11.66
CA GLY A 72 14.43 -7.69 10.73
C GLY A 72 15.24 -6.44 11.09
N ASP A 73 15.28 -6.09 12.38
CA ASP A 73 16.05 -4.94 12.87
C ASP A 73 17.55 -5.11 12.65
N ASP A 74 18.08 -6.32 12.87
CA ASP A 74 19.50 -6.65 12.64
C ASP A 74 19.87 -6.61 11.16
N TRP A 75 18.94 -7.02 10.27
CA TRP A 75 19.20 -7.04 8.83
C TRP A 75 19.11 -5.67 8.17
N ILE A 76 18.25 -4.77 8.65
CA ILE A 76 18.10 -3.42 8.08
C ILE A 76 19.11 -2.47 8.70
N GLY A 77 19.25 -2.42 10.02
CA GLY A 77 20.28 -1.66 10.73
C GLY A 77 20.40 -0.16 10.39
N THR A 78 19.43 0.46 9.72
CA THR A 78 19.52 1.83 9.18
C THR A 78 18.40 2.76 9.62
N ASN A 79 17.69 2.44 10.71
CA ASN A 79 16.58 3.28 11.20
C ASN A 79 17.03 4.71 11.52
N GLU A 80 18.28 4.90 11.96
CA GLU A 80 18.87 6.23 12.21
C GLU A 80 19.08 7.07 10.94
N LEU A 81 19.11 6.44 9.77
CA LEU A 81 19.24 7.14 8.48
C LEU A 81 17.89 7.66 7.97
N LEU A 82 16.78 7.25 8.57
CA LEU A 82 15.43 7.70 8.22
C LEU A 82 15.06 8.88 9.12
N THR A 83 15.28 10.09 8.63
CA THR A 83 15.17 11.31 9.45
C THR A 83 13.78 11.94 9.45
N HIS A 84 12.91 11.61 8.49
CA HIS A 84 11.57 12.15 8.42
C HIS A 84 10.53 11.11 8.90
N PRO A 85 9.50 11.51 9.68
CA PRO A 85 8.50 10.56 10.23
C PRO A 85 7.72 9.75 9.20
N SER A 86 7.63 10.26 7.97
CA SER A 86 6.96 9.58 6.85
C SER A 86 7.91 8.77 5.98
N ASP A 87 9.21 8.72 6.30
CA ASP A 87 10.15 7.83 5.64
C ASP A 87 9.89 6.39 6.08
N PHE A 88 10.06 5.44 5.15
CA PHE A 88 10.01 4.04 5.50
C PHE A 88 10.84 3.17 4.56
N GLY A 89 11.16 1.98 5.06
CA GLY A 89 12.06 1.03 4.42
C GLY A 89 13.48 1.17 4.95
N PRO A 90 14.49 0.60 4.26
CA PRO A 90 14.36 -0.21 3.05
C PRO A 90 13.44 -1.42 3.23
N VAL A 91 12.58 -1.65 2.25
CA VAL A 91 11.65 -2.78 2.21
C VAL A 91 12.33 -3.96 1.52
N PHE A 92 12.22 -5.13 2.15
CA PHE A 92 12.69 -6.37 1.58
C PHE A 92 11.78 -6.84 0.45
N ARG A 93 12.38 -7.14 -0.70
CA ARG A 93 11.73 -7.86 -1.78
C ARG A 93 12.66 -8.95 -2.28
N ARG A 94 12.14 -10.17 -2.44
CA ARG A 94 12.93 -11.36 -2.81
C ARG A 94 14.19 -11.53 -1.94
N GLY A 95 14.06 -11.23 -0.66
CA GLY A 95 15.04 -11.48 0.39
C GLY A 95 16.00 -10.34 0.70
N LEU A 96 15.99 -9.26 -0.09
CA LEU A 96 16.98 -8.19 0.06
C LEU A 96 16.32 -6.80 0.00
N PRO A 97 16.95 -5.78 0.63
CA PRO A 97 16.52 -4.39 0.50
C PRO A 97 16.46 -3.98 -0.98
N ASP A 98 15.27 -3.68 -1.49
CA ASP A 98 15.06 -3.42 -2.93
C ASP A 98 14.50 -2.02 -3.18
N TYR A 99 13.70 -1.52 -2.23
CA TYR A 99 12.90 -0.29 -2.34
C TYR A 99 12.92 0.52 -1.04
N ALA A 100 12.87 1.85 -1.11
CA ALA A 100 12.62 2.74 0.03
C ALA A 100 11.73 3.94 -0.36
N CYS A 101 10.97 4.48 0.59
CA CYS A 101 10.27 5.75 0.43
C CYS A 101 10.91 6.80 1.31
N LEU A 102 11.39 7.88 0.71
CA LEU A 102 12.20 8.88 1.37
C LEU A 102 11.70 10.29 1.04
N SER A 103 11.72 11.16 2.03
CA SER A 103 11.62 12.60 1.79
C SER A 103 12.81 13.05 0.95
N LEU A 104 12.64 14.16 0.23
CA LEU A 104 13.74 14.79 -0.48
C LEU A 104 14.95 15.06 0.43
N ASP A 105 14.70 15.57 1.64
CA ASP A 105 15.75 15.92 2.60
C ASP A 105 16.54 14.69 3.07
N THR A 106 15.85 13.60 3.41
CA THR A 106 16.48 12.33 3.79
C THR A 106 17.29 11.75 2.63
N PHE A 107 16.73 11.78 1.41
CA PHE A 107 17.43 11.28 0.23
C PHE A 107 18.73 12.04 -0.04
N LEU A 108 18.71 13.37 0.01
CA LEU A 108 19.90 14.19 -0.23
C LEU A 108 20.93 14.09 0.90
N THR A 109 20.48 14.00 2.14
CA THR A 109 21.38 14.00 3.31
C THR A 109 21.98 12.61 3.59
N ASN A 110 21.15 11.57 3.55
CA ASN A 110 21.54 10.22 4.01
C ASN A 110 21.57 9.18 2.88
N GLY A 111 21.16 9.53 1.66
CA GLY A 111 21.06 8.58 0.56
C GLY A 111 22.36 7.86 0.25
N GLU A 112 23.51 8.54 0.31
CA GLU A 112 24.80 7.87 0.08
C GLU A 112 25.09 6.77 1.10
N ALA A 113 24.90 7.05 2.39
CA ALA A 113 25.05 6.07 3.46
C ALA A 113 24.05 4.92 3.31
N LEU A 114 22.80 5.23 2.93
CA LEU A 114 21.75 4.22 2.72
C LEU A 114 22.11 3.26 1.58
N PHE A 115 22.55 3.76 0.43
CA PHE A 115 22.98 2.92 -0.69
C PHE A 115 24.26 2.12 -0.39
N ALA A 116 25.15 2.66 0.47
CA ALA A 116 26.35 1.95 0.89
C ALA A 116 26.01 0.78 1.84
N ALA A 117 25.07 1.00 2.76
CA ALA A 117 24.55 -0.04 3.66
C ALA A 117 23.74 -1.11 2.91
N HIS A 118 23.00 -0.70 1.87
CA HIS A 118 22.08 -1.55 1.12
C HIS A 118 22.38 -1.57 -0.39
N PRO A 119 23.41 -2.32 -0.85
CA PRO A 119 23.85 -2.29 -2.25
C PRO A 119 22.82 -2.78 -3.28
N THR A 120 21.77 -3.47 -2.84
CA THR A 120 20.67 -3.94 -3.70
C THR A 120 19.52 -2.94 -3.82
N LEU A 121 19.47 -1.91 -2.95
CA LEU A 121 18.46 -0.86 -3.02
C LEU A 121 18.57 -0.14 -4.37
N ARG A 122 17.49 -0.22 -5.16
CA ARG A 122 17.47 0.26 -6.57
C ARG A 122 16.22 1.04 -6.93
N GLU A 123 15.18 0.96 -6.11
CA GLU A 123 13.95 1.72 -6.26
C GLU A 123 13.83 2.72 -5.11
N VAL A 124 13.58 3.99 -5.43
CA VAL A 124 13.25 4.99 -4.40
C VAL A 124 11.99 5.74 -4.83
N ALA A 125 11.03 5.82 -3.92
CA ALA A 125 9.91 6.74 -4.00
C ALA A 125 10.25 8.02 -3.26
N LEU A 126 10.29 9.15 -3.98
CA LEU A 126 10.56 10.46 -3.41
C LEU A 126 9.26 11.24 -3.22
N TYR A 127 9.14 11.87 -2.05
CA TYR A 127 8.07 12.82 -1.73
C TYR A 127 8.65 14.13 -1.17
N GLY A 128 7.85 15.20 -1.18
CA GLY A 128 8.31 16.53 -0.76
C GLY A 128 9.27 17.17 -1.76
N ILE A 129 9.13 16.83 -3.04
CA ILE A 129 9.94 17.34 -4.16
C ILE A 129 9.28 18.49 -4.91
N ALA A 130 7.97 18.71 -4.73
CA ALA A 130 7.25 19.78 -5.41
C ALA A 130 7.89 21.15 -5.09
N ASN A 131 8.14 21.94 -6.13
CA ASN A 131 8.88 23.21 -6.15
C ASN A 131 10.37 23.10 -5.74
N ARG A 132 10.93 21.88 -5.69
CA ARG A 132 12.29 21.59 -5.22
C ARG A 132 13.06 20.64 -6.14
N CYS A 133 12.53 20.29 -7.32
CA CYS A 133 13.18 19.33 -8.21
C CYS A 133 14.58 19.76 -8.68
N SER A 134 14.87 21.06 -8.68
CA SER A 134 16.20 21.59 -9.00
C SER A 134 17.32 21.08 -8.07
N GLU A 135 16.98 20.73 -6.81
CA GLU A 135 17.90 20.12 -5.86
C GLU A 135 18.24 18.67 -6.24
N LEU A 136 17.33 17.96 -6.92
CA LEU A 136 17.54 16.60 -7.44
C LEU A 136 18.28 16.57 -8.76
N THR A 137 18.10 17.59 -9.61
CA THR A 137 18.58 17.59 -11.00
C THR A 137 20.04 17.18 -11.14
N LEU A 138 20.92 17.68 -10.27
CA LEU A 138 22.36 17.39 -10.32
C LEU A 138 22.81 16.30 -9.31
N SER A 139 21.88 15.66 -8.61
CA SER A 139 22.22 14.69 -7.57
C SER A 139 22.74 13.38 -8.19
N PRO A 140 23.99 12.97 -7.91
CA PRO A 140 24.54 11.72 -8.41
C PRO A 140 23.86 10.48 -7.82
N LEU A 141 23.04 10.65 -6.78
CA LEU A 141 22.27 9.56 -6.19
C LEU A 141 21.22 8.99 -7.15
N LEU A 142 20.69 9.80 -8.07
CA LEU A 142 19.78 9.34 -9.13
C LEU A 142 20.43 8.25 -10.01
N ALA A 143 21.75 8.32 -10.20
CA ALA A 143 22.49 7.34 -10.98
C ALA A 143 22.59 5.95 -10.33
N LYS A 144 22.21 5.82 -9.05
CA LYS A 144 22.19 4.56 -8.31
C LYS A 144 20.85 3.82 -8.44
N LEU A 145 19.85 4.46 -9.05
CA LEU A 145 18.48 3.95 -9.16
C LEU A 145 18.23 3.26 -10.50
N ASP A 146 17.49 2.15 -10.45
CA ASP A 146 16.89 1.55 -11.64
C ASP A 146 15.47 2.08 -11.86
N THR A 147 14.78 2.38 -10.75
CA THR A 147 13.40 2.86 -10.73
C THR A 147 13.29 4.09 -9.85
N LEU A 148 12.75 5.18 -10.41
CA LEU A 148 12.40 6.38 -9.66
C LEU A 148 10.88 6.50 -9.60
N GLU A 149 10.35 6.49 -8.38
CA GLU A 149 8.95 6.80 -8.13
C GLU A 149 8.83 8.25 -7.64
N ILE A 150 8.00 9.03 -8.34
CA ILE A 150 7.62 10.38 -7.95
C ILE A 150 6.29 10.26 -7.20
N ALA A 151 6.39 10.15 -5.87
CA ALA A 151 5.27 10.09 -4.94
C ALA A 151 4.86 11.49 -4.48
N ASP A 152 4.71 12.40 -5.46
CA ASP A 152 4.42 13.81 -5.27
C ASP A 152 3.85 14.41 -6.57
N TRP A 153 3.49 15.69 -6.55
CA TRP A 153 2.88 16.42 -7.66
C TRP A 153 3.76 17.60 -8.09
N PRO A 154 4.87 17.32 -8.81
CA PRO A 154 5.78 18.35 -9.29
C PRO A 154 5.07 19.30 -10.26
N THR A 155 5.47 20.58 -10.21
CA THR A 155 5.02 21.61 -11.14
C THR A 155 5.58 21.39 -12.55
N GLU A 156 5.15 22.20 -13.52
CA GLU A 156 5.75 22.20 -14.85
C GLU A 156 7.25 22.57 -14.81
N ASP A 157 7.62 23.57 -14.00
CA ASP A 157 9.02 23.98 -13.83
C ASP A 157 9.87 22.88 -13.19
N ASP A 158 9.32 22.16 -12.21
CA ASP A 158 9.97 21.00 -11.61
C ASP A 158 10.22 19.90 -12.63
N ALA A 159 9.22 19.60 -13.47
CA ALA A 159 9.32 18.60 -14.52
C ALA A 159 10.40 18.97 -15.53
N ILE A 160 10.44 20.23 -15.99
CA ILE A 160 11.48 20.74 -16.89
C ILE A 160 12.85 20.62 -16.21
N SER A 161 12.97 21.06 -14.96
CA SER A 161 14.21 21.05 -14.20
C SER A 161 14.77 19.63 -14.01
N LEU A 162 13.93 18.67 -13.64
CA LEU A 162 14.35 17.29 -13.46
C LEU A 162 14.66 16.61 -14.80
N SER A 163 13.95 16.98 -15.87
CA SER A 163 14.13 16.39 -17.19
C SER A 163 15.51 16.63 -17.81
N VAL A 164 16.24 17.65 -17.35
CA VAL A 164 17.60 17.95 -17.82
C VAL A 164 18.69 17.33 -16.93
N SER A 165 18.32 16.47 -15.98
CA SER A 165 19.29 15.76 -15.13
C SER A 165 20.23 14.89 -15.97
N PRO A 166 21.56 14.97 -15.77
CA PRO A 166 22.54 14.13 -16.46
C PRO A 166 22.55 12.67 -15.98
N HIS A 167 21.67 12.31 -15.05
CA HIS A 167 21.58 10.98 -14.47
C HIS A 167 20.28 10.25 -14.81
N LEU A 168 19.34 10.93 -15.48
CA LEU A 168 18.00 10.40 -15.75
C LEU A 168 18.02 9.20 -16.71
N ASP A 169 18.97 9.17 -17.64
CA ASP A 169 19.18 8.09 -18.62
C ASP A 169 19.61 6.75 -17.97
N ARG A 170 20.13 6.80 -16.74
CA ARG A 170 20.49 5.61 -15.95
C ARG A 170 19.27 4.94 -15.32
N ILE A 171 18.20 5.69 -15.11
CA ILE A 171 16.94 5.18 -14.54
C ILE A 171 16.13 4.56 -15.66
N SER A 172 15.85 3.26 -15.56
CA SER A 172 15.15 2.52 -16.62
C SER A 172 13.63 2.56 -16.48
N ARG A 173 13.10 2.73 -15.27
CA ARG A 173 11.65 2.71 -15.01
C ARG A 173 11.25 3.92 -14.18
N PHE A 174 10.09 4.48 -14.48
CA PHE A 174 9.52 5.60 -13.74
C PHE A 174 8.14 5.24 -13.23
N LYS A 175 7.81 5.62 -11.99
CA LYS A 175 6.45 5.57 -11.46
C LYS A 175 6.02 6.99 -11.12
N LEU A 176 4.91 7.45 -11.67
CA LEU A 176 4.47 8.84 -11.54
C LEU A 176 3.08 8.87 -10.94
N TRP A 177 2.93 9.49 -9.77
CA TRP A 177 1.61 9.71 -9.18
C TRP A 177 0.82 10.73 -10.01
N LEU A 178 -0.46 10.46 -10.21
CA LEU A 178 -1.34 11.37 -10.93
C LEU A 178 -2.03 12.34 -9.98
N GLY A 179 -1.98 13.63 -10.33
CA GLY A 179 -2.43 14.82 -9.56
C GLY A 179 -3.45 15.70 -10.26
N GLY A 180 -3.57 15.49 -11.57
CA GLY A 180 -3.81 16.55 -12.54
C GLY A 180 -2.82 16.41 -13.70
N GLU A 181 -2.37 17.54 -14.26
CA GLU A 181 -1.53 17.57 -15.45
C GLU A 181 -0.20 16.80 -15.27
N PRO A 182 0.10 15.79 -16.12
CA PRO A 182 1.24 14.92 -15.92
C PRO A 182 2.51 15.53 -16.52
N HIS A 183 2.96 16.67 -16.00
CA HIS A 183 4.06 17.46 -16.57
C HIS A 183 5.33 16.62 -16.79
N PHE A 184 5.74 15.83 -15.80
CA PHE A 184 6.96 15.03 -15.93
C PHE A 184 6.82 13.86 -16.91
N LEU A 185 5.62 13.29 -17.06
CA LEU A 185 5.34 12.32 -18.14
C LEU A 185 5.61 12.95 -19.50
N ARG A 186 5.19 14.21 -19.72
CA ARG A 186 5.39 14.90 -21.01
C ARG A 186 6.88 15.03 -21.34
N GLU A 187 7.70 15.42 -20.36
CA GLU A 187 9.14 15.54 -20.57
C GLU A 187 9.83 14.19 -20.81
N LEU A 188 9.48 13.15 -20.02
CA LEU A 188 10.00 11.79 -20.24
C LEU A 188 9.57 11.26 -21.61
N VAL A 189 8.31 11.46 -21.99
CA VAL A 189 7.80 11.08 -23.29
C VAL A 189 8.57 11.83 -24.36
N LYS A 190 8.84 13.14 -24.28
CA LYS A 190 9.62 13.89 -25.30
C LYS A 190 11.00 13.28 -25.55
N GLN A 191 11.69 12.85 -24.50
CA GLN A 191 13.06 12.32 -24.56
C GLN A 191 13.14 10.81 -24.85
N ALA A 192 12.04 10.08 -24.69
CA ALA A 192 12.01 8.63 -24.85
C ALA A 192 12.45 8.17 -26.26
N ASN A 193 13.32 7.17 -26.29
CA ASN A 193 13.79 6.49 -27.49
C ASN A 193 13.28 5.03 -27.52
N THR A 194 13.84 4.20 -28.40
CA THR A 194 13.36 2.82 -28.59
C THR A 194 13.65 1.91 -27.38
N ARG A 195 14.64 2.25 -26.56
CA ARG A 195 15.12 1.44 -25.42
C ARG A 195 14.92 2.11 -24.06
N TRP A 196 14.87 3.45 -24.00
CA TRP A 196 14.74 4.22 -22.77
C TRP A 196 13.56 5.21 -22.83
N PRO A 197 12.81 5.39 -21.72
CA PRO A 197 12.75 4.51 -20.57
C PRO A 197 12.20 3.13 -20.98
N GLN A 198 12.49 2.09 -20.20
CA GLN A 198 11.91 0.77 -20.43
C GLN A 198 10.39 0.78 -20.17
N GLU A 199 9.96 1.43 -19.09
CA GLU A 199 8.55 1.53 -18.70
C GLU A 199 8.30 2.83 -17.91
N ILE A 200 7.12 3.41 -18.09
CA ILE A 200 6.55 4.45 -17.22
C ILE A 200 5.22 3.95 -16.68
N GLU A 201 5.08 3.88 -15.37
CA GLU A 201 3.85 3.53 -14.68
C GLU A 201 3.18 4.80 -14.16
N LEU A 202 1.96 5.09 -14.61
CA LEU A 202 1.13 6.14 -14.04
C LEU A 202 0.33 5.54 -12.88
N VAL A 203 0.61 5.98 -11.66
CA VAL A 203 -0.07 5.53 -10.45
C VAL A 203 -1.25 6.46 -10.20
N GLN A 204 -2.46 5.97 -10.49
CA GLN A 204 -3.68 6.71 -10.21
C GLN A 204 -4.01 6.59 -8.73
N VAL A 205 -3.80 7.67 -7.97
CA VAL A 205 -3.92 7.70 -6.50
C VAL A 205 -5.24 8.27 -5.97
N TYR A 206 -6.00 8.99 -6.79
CA TYR A 206 -7.25 9.61 -6.34
C TYR A 206 -8.41 8.65 -6.08
N GLY A 207 -8.35 7.45 -6.66
CA GLY A 207 -9.45 6.49 -6.62
C GLY A 207 -9.70 5.80 -5.29
N GLY A 208 -8.96 6.14 -4.23
CA GLY A 208 -9.30 5.69 -2.88
C GLY A 208 -8.61 6.42 -1.75
N PHE A 209 -7.96 7.57 -1.98
CA PHE A 209 -7.66 8.50 -0.88
C PHE A 209 -8.83 9.46 -0.69
N GLY A 210 -9.79 9.07 0.14
CA GLY A 210 -10.83 9.99 0.60
C GLY A 210 -11.93 10.33 -0.39
N CYS A 211 -12.39 9.36 -1.20
CA CYS A 211 -13.65 9.49 -1.92
C CYS A 211 -14.83 9.36 -0.94
N PHE A 212 -15.08 10.43 -0.18
CA PHE A 212 -16.07 10.47 0.91
C PHE A 212 -17.44 11.00 0.48
N THR A 213 -17.56 11.40 -0.78
CA THR A 213 -18.76 11.96 -1.39
C THR A 213 -18.96 11.40 -2.80
N SER A 214 -20.20 11.45 -3.28
CA SER A 214 -20.53 11.09 -4.67
C SER A 214 -19.77 11.93 -5.70
N HIS A 215 -19.49 13.20 -5.36
CA HIS A 215 -18.70 14.11 -6.19
C HIS A 215 -17.24 13.67 -6.31
N GLU A 216 -16.60 13.30 -5.19
CA GLU A 216 -15.22 12.80 -5.21
C GLU A 216 -15.12 11.47 -5.96
N ALA A 217 -16.12 10.58 -5.81
CA ALA A 217 -16.18 9.33 -6.57
C ALA A 217 -16.41 9.53 -8.09
N GLU A 218 -17.09 10.60 -8.50
CA GLU A 218 -17.19 11.00 -9.91
C GLU A 218 -15.85 11.53 -10.42
N ARG A 219 -15.20 12.41 -9.64
CA ARG A 219 -13.88 12.97 -9.97
C ARG A 219 -12.79 11.89 -10.10
N ALA A 220 -12.80 10.89 -9.22
CA ALA A 220 -11.91 9.73 -9.34
C ALA A 220 -12.11 8.96 -10.67
N ARG A 221 -13.35 8.83 -11.15
CA ARG A 221 -13.66 8.22 -12.45
C ARG A 221 -13.17 9.07 -13.61
N GLU A 222 -13.33 10.39 -13.54
CA GLU A 222 -12.80 11.31 -14.55
C GLU A 222 -11.27 11.18 -14.65
N GLN A 223 -10.57 11.20 -13.52
CA GLN A 223 -9.11 11.07 -13.48
C GLN A 223 -8.63 9.68 -13.94
N ASN A 224 -9.43 8.63 -13.75
CA ASN A 224 -9.18 7.32 -14.35
C ASN A 224 -9.20 7.36 -15.88
N ASN A 225 -10.17 8.08 -16.47
CA ASN A 225 -10.26 8.25 -17.92
C ASN A 225 -9.11 9.11 -18.45
N GLU A 226 -8.72 10.16 -17.73
CA GLU A 226 -7.56 11.00 -18.04
C GLU A 226 -6.26 10.17 -18.06
N ALA A 227 -6.04 9.34 -17.03
CA ALA A 227 -4.88 8.45 -16.95
C ALA A 227 -4.76 7.54 -18.18
N ASP A 228 -5.87 6.93 -18.61
CA ASP A 228 -5.92 6.11 -19.82
C ASP A 228 -5.67 6.93 -21.09
N SER A 229 -6.17 8.17 -21.14
CA SER A 229 -5.90 9.07 -22.25
C SER A 229 -4.41 9.38 -22.36
N PHE A 230 -3.78 9.77 -21.25
CA PHE A 230 -2.34 10.07 -21.21
C PHE A 230 -1.49 8.87 -21.63
N ALA A 231 -1.78 7.68 -21.08
CA ALA A 231 -1.05 6.46 -21.44
C ALA A 231 -1.22 6.11 -22.93
N ARG A 232 -2.44 6.20 -23.45
CA ARG A 232 -2.75 5.92 -24.86
C ARG A 232 -2.05 6.91 -25.80
N GLU A 233 -2.08 8.20 -25.51
CA GLU A 233 -1.42 9.24 -26.30
C GLU A 233 0.10 9.10 -26.30
N ALA A 234 0.70 8.85 -25.14
CA ALA A 234 2.14 8.61 -25.01
C ALA A 234 2.57 7.36 -25.79
N ASN A 235 1.84 6.25 -25.66
CA ASN A 235 2.12 5.00 -26.38
C ASN A 235 1.97 5.15 -27.89
N LYS A 236 0.93 5.87 -28.34
CA LYS A 236 0.73 6.20 -29.76
C LYS A 236 1.89 7.04 -30.31
N THR A 237 2.31 8.06 -29.56
CA THR A 237 3.42 8.95 -29.92
C THR A 237 4.73 8.19 -30.06
N ARG A 238 5.02 7.27 -29.14
CA ARG A 238 6.27 6.48 -29.13
C ARG A 238 6.21 5.17 -29.90
N ARG A 239 5.03 4.81 -30.43
CA ARG A 239 4.77 3.57 -31.19
C ARG A 239 5.26 2.31 -30.47
N ARG A 240 5.18 2.30 -29.14
CA ARG A 240 5.49 1.16 -28.28
C ARG A 240 4.68 1.27 -26.99
N LYS A 241 4.52 0.15 -26.27
CA LYS A 241 3.90 0.13 -24.94
C LYS A 241 4.90 0.65 -23.91
N LEU A 242 5.07 1.96 -23.86
CA LEU A 242 5.96 2.67 -22.95
C LEU A 242 5.28 2.94 -21.60
N VAL A 243 4.00 3.34 -21.64
CA VAL A 243 3.24 3.82 -20.49
C VAL A 243 2.14 2.82 -20.15
N ARG A 244 2.00 2.49 -18.87
CA ARG A 244 0.84 1.76 -18.33
C ARG A 244 0.23 2.51 -17.16
N VAL A 245 -1.06 2.31 -16.94
CA VAL A 245 -1.76 2.86 -15.78
C VAL A 245 -1.86 1.77 -14.73
N ALA A 246 -1.43 2.09 -13.51
CA ALA A 246 -1.66 1.30 -12.32
C ALA A 246 -2.73 1.96 -11.47
N ARG A 247 -3.66 1.15 -10.99
CA ARG A 247 -4.79 1.58 -10.17
C ARG A 247 -4.78 0.80 -8.87
N PRO A 248 -3.90 1.15 -7.92
CA PRO A 248 -3.81 0.43 -6.66
C PRO A 248 -5.16 0.37 -5.91
N PHE A 249 -6.06 1.31 -6.18
CA PHE A 249 -7.35 1.50 -5.50
C PHE A 249 -8.52 0.77 -6.18
N GLU A 250 -8.36 0.29 -7.42
CA GLU A 250 -9.38 -0.56 -8.06
C GLU A 250 -9.29 -2.05 -7.65
N GLN A 251 -8.49 -2.34 -6.63
CA GLN A 251 -8.32 -3.68 -6.10
C GLN A 251 -9.55 -4.16 -5.32
N LEU A 252 -9.67 -5.48 -5.20
CA LEU A 252 -10.60 -6.09 -4.28
C LEU A 252 -9.97 -6.09 -2.88
N PHE A 253 -10.69 -5.58 -1.90
CA PHE A 253 -10.35 -5.63 -0.49
C PHE A 253 -10.84 -6.97 0.08
N PRO A 254 -9.93 -7.78 0.62
CA PRO A 254 -10.32 -9.00 1.28
C PRO A 254 -10.84 -8.70 2.67
N LEU A 255 -11.97 -9.28 3.06
CA LEU A 255 -12.47 -9.22 4.42
C LEU A 255 -12.53 -10.64 4.96
N ASN A 256 -11.67 -10.95 5.92
CA ASN A 256 -11.68 -12.26 6.56
C ASN A 256 -12.97 -12.37 7.39
N GLY A 257 -13.62 -13.53 7.33
CA GLY A 257 -14.88 -13.76 8.03
C GLY A 257 -14.76 -13.86 9.55
N LYS A 258 -13.55 -13.77 10.10
CA LYS A 258 -13.33 -13.78 11.55
C LYS A 258 -14.13 -12.64 12.20
N LEU A 259 -15.09 -13.03 13.02
CA LEU A 259 -15.89 -12.15 13.87
C LEU A 259 -14.94 -11.38 14.81
N ASN A 260 -14.95 -10.06 14.71
CA ASN A 260 -14.15 -9.17 15.55
C ASN A 260 -15.02 -8.01 16.05
N GLY A 261 -15.30 -8.00 17.35
CA GLY A 261 -16.24 -7.08 17.97
C GLY A 261 -17.60 -7.14 17.27
N THR A 262 -18.09 -5.98 16.82
CA THR A 262 -19.36 -5.85 16.12
C THR A 262 -19.23 -5.93 14.60
N LEU A 263 -18.32 -6.76 14.07
CA LEU A 263 -18.11 -6.85 12.62
C LEU A 263 -17.84 -8.30 12.17
N CYS A 264 -18.54 -8.72 11.11
CA CYS A 264 -18.42 -10.06 10.54
C CYS A 264 -18.60 -10.03 9.02
N ALA A 265 -17.60 -10.53 8.30
CA ALA A 265 -17.73 -10.79 6.87
C ALA A 265 -18.10 -12.27 6.62
N GLY A 266 -18.78 -12.57 5.53
CA GLY A 266 -19.07 -13.95 5.18
C GLY A 266 -20.22 -14.12 4.20
N ARG A 267 -20.94 -15.23 4.34
CA ARG A 267 -22.05 -15.59 3.44
C ARG A 267 -23.32 -15.89 4.20
N LEU A 268 -24.43 -15.39 3.69
CA LEU A 268 -25.75 -15.83 4.13
C LEU A 268 -26.05 -17.24 3.58
N PRO A 269 -27.05 -17.96 4.14
CA PRO A 269 -27.45 -19.29 3.66
C PRO A 269 -27.82 -19.36 2.16
N ASN A 270 -28.24 -18.24 1.58
CA ASN A 270 -28.54 -18.13 0.14
C ASN A 270 -27.29 -17.93 -0.73
N GLY A 271 -26.09 -17.89 -0.14
CA GLY A 271 -24.81 -17.72 -0.83
C GLY A 271 -24.36 -16.28 -1.03
N ASN A 272 -25.19 -15.29 -0.68
CA ASN A 272 -24.86 -13.87 -0.84
C ASN A 272 -23.68 -13.49 0.07
N ARG A 273 -22.72 -12.75 -0.48
CA ARG A 273 -21.59 -12.17 0.26
C ARG A 273 -22.08 -10.96 1.04
N VAL A 274 -21.73 -10.91 2.32
CA VAL A 274 -22.20 -9.86 3.22
C VAL A 274 -21.14 -9.39 4.19
N LEU A 275 -21.25 -8.11 4.55
CA LEU A 275 -20.60 -7.51 5.71
C LEU A 275 -21.70 -7.15 6.70
N ALA A 276 -21.74 -7.86 7.82
CA ALA A 276 -22.54 -7.50 8.98
C ALA A 276 -21.69 -6.60 9.87
N SER A 277 -22.24 -5.47 10.30
CA SER A 277 -21.57 -4.54 11.20
C SER A 277 -22.55 -3.96 12.21
N GLY A 278 -22.07 -3.56 13.38
CA GLY A 278 -22.91 -3.11 14.48
C GLY A 278 -22.38 -1.83 15.12
N SER A 279 -23.31 -0.98 15.53
CA SER A 279 -23.11 0.22 16.34
C SER A 279 -23.91 0.11 17.64
N VAL A 280 -23.75 1.11 18.51
CA VAL A 280 -24.46 1.20 19.80
C VAL A 280 -26.00 1.14 19.65
N HIS A 281 -26.55 1.57 18.52
CA HIS A 281 -27.99 1.65 18.30
C HIS A 281 -28.51 0.78 17.16
N HIS A 282 -27.68 0.49 16.16
CA HIS A 282 -28.10 -0.16 14.92
C HIS A 282 -27.18 -1.30 14.52
N TRP A 283 -27.77 -2.32 13.91
CA TRP A 283 -27.09 -3.34 13.13
C TRP A 283 -27.26 -3.05 11.65
N PHE A 284 -26.19 -3.23 10.88
CA PHE A 284 -26.10 -2.97 9.45
C PHE A 284 -25.73 -4.25 8.72
N LEU A 285 -26.41 -4.51 7.61
CA LEU A 285 -26.11 -5.62 6.73
C LEU A 285 -25.91 -5.10 5.31
N THR A 286 -24.67 -5.14 4.85
CA THR A 286 -24.28 -4.77 3.49
C THR A 286 -24.11 -6.03 2.66
N THR A 287 -24.71 -6.06 1.46
CA THR A 287 -24.66 -7.18 0.51
C THR A 287 -23.83 -6.81 -0.72
N PHE A 288 -23.11 -7.76 -1.30
CA PHE A 288 -22.17 -7.50 -2.40
C PHE A 288 -22.39 -8.42 -3.61
N THR A 289 -22.00 -7.94 -4.80
CA THR A 289 -21.89 -8.77 -6.02
C THR A 289 -20.70 -9.74 -5.94
N GLN A 290 -20.60 -10.64 -6.92
CA GLN A 290 -19.43 -11.52 -7.06
C GLN A 290 -18.14 -10.75 -7.38
N GLU A 291 -18.26 -9.59 -8.01
CA GLU A 291 -17.18 -8.65 -8.33
C GLU A 291 -16.89 -7.65 -7.20
N GLY A 292 -17.55 -7.80 -6.05
CA GLY A 292 -17.31 -7.01 -4.84
C GLY A 292 -18.03 -5.66 -4.79
N TYR A 293 -18.92 -5.34 -5.73
CA TYR A 293 -19.69 -4.09 -5.67
C TYR A 293 -20.77 -4.16 -4.60
N CYS A 294 -20.92 -3.08 -3.81
CA CYS A 294 -22.02 -2.94 -2.86
C CYS A 294 -23.36 -2.90 -3.62
N LEU A 295 -24.28 -3.81 -3.27
CA LEU A 295 -25.63 -3.89 -3.83
C LEU A 295 -26.63 -3.09 -2.99
N ASN A 296 -26.61 -3.30 -1.69
CA ASN A 296 -27.54 -2.68 -0.76
C ASN A 296 -26.98 -2.74 0.67
N THR A 297 -27.29 -1.71 1.47
CA THR A 297 -27.06 -1.68 2.91
C THR A 297 -28.40 -1.46 3.60
N VAL A 298 -28.77 -2.36 4.51
CA VAL A 298 -29.96 -2.21 5.35
C VAL A 298 -29.54 -2.03 6.81
N SER A 299 -30.28 -1.20 7.55
CA SER A 299 -30.08 -0.99 8.98
C SER A 299 -31.32 -1.42 9.77
N ARG A 300 -31.11 -1.86 11.01
CA ARG A 300 -32.18 -2.13 11.98
C ARG A 300 -31.73 -1.74 13.38
N LEU A 301 -32.66 -1.38 14.25
CA LEU A 301 -32.36 -1.15 15.67
C LEU A 301 -31.83 -2.46 16.30
N ASN A 302 -30.79 -2.36 17.12
CA ASN A 302 -30.19 -3.53 17.74
C ASN A 302 -31.00 -4.09 18.92
N GLY A 303 -31.93 -3.33 19.48
CA GLY A 303 -32.80 -3.78 20.56
C GLY A 303 -32.09 -4.11 21.89
N VAL A 304 -30.77 -3.88 21.99
CA VAL A 304 -29.96 -4.22 23.16
C VAL A 304 -30.35 -3.32 24.33
N ARG A 305 -30.67 -3.94 25.47
CA ARG A 305 -31.05 -3.22 26.71
C ARG A 305 -29.91 -3.26 27.71
N TYR A 306 -29.14 -2.18 27.78
CA TYR A 306 -28.02 -2.00 28.71
C TYR A 306 -28.48 -1.75 30.16
N LEU A 307 -29.34 -2.60 30.71
CA LEU A 307 -29.93 -2.41 32.05
C LEU A 307 -28.85 -2.49 33.14
N GLY A 308 -28.60 -1.36 33.80
CA GLY A 308 -27.62 -1.27 34.89
C GLY A 308 -26.17 -1.15 34.45
N VAL A 309 -25.90 -1.03 33.14
CA VAL A 309 -24.56 -0.93 32.58
C VAL A 309 -24.33 0.47 32.02
N ARG A 310 -23.24 1.14 32.45
CA ARG A 310 -22.90 2.48 31.97
C ARG A 310 -22.26 2.37 30.58
N ALA A 311 -22.72 3.18 29.64
CA ALA A 311 -22.12 3.25 28.31
C ALA A 311 -20.60 3.48 28.36
N GLY A 312 -19.85 2.76 27.53
CA GLY A 312 -18.38 2.83 27.46
C GLY A 312 -17.63 1.99 28.49
N THR A 313 -18.31 1.25 29.37
CA THR A 313 -17.67 0.27 30.27
C THR A 313 -17.33 -1.05 29.54
N PRO A 314 -16.38 -1.87 30.03
CA PRO A 314 -16.11 -3.19 29.46
C PRO A 314 -17.37 -4.06 29.38
N GLU A 315 -18.22 -4.02 30.42
CA GLU A 315 -19.46 -4.78 30.47
C GLU A 315 -20.46 -4.34 29.39
N PHE A 316 -20.46 -3.04 29.04
CA PHE A 316 -21.28 -2.51 27.97
C PHE A 316 -20.86 -3.07 26.60
N TRP A 317 -19.55 -3.11 26.34
CA TRP A 317 -19.02 -3.63 25.09
C TRP A 317 -19.22 -5.14 24.96
N LEU A 318 -19.01 -5.89 26.05
CA LEU A 318 -19.28 -7.33 26.07
C LEU A 318 -20.75 -7.66 25.75
N GLU A 319 -21.70 -6.90 26.31
CA GLU A 319 -23.13 -7.10 26.04
C GLU A 319 -23.49 -6.78 24.57
N LEU A 320 -22.92 -5.70 24.03
CA LEU A 320 -23.12 -5.31 22.63
C LEU A 320 -22.55 -6.37 21.68
N GLU A 321 -21.33 -6.85 21.94
CA GLU A 321 -20.68 -7.89 21.15
C GLU A 321 -21.45 -9.21 21.22
N ALA A 322 -21.87 -9.64 22.41
CA ALA A 322 -22.68 -10.86 22.58
C ALA A 322 -23.99 -10.80 21.79
N SER A 323 -24.71 -9.67 21.88
CA SER A 323 -25.96 -9.46 21.13
C SER A 323 -25.73 -9.43 19.63
N PHE A 324 -24.62 -8.85 19.18
CA PHE A 324 -24.22 -8.85 17.77
C PHE A 324 -23.89 -10.27 17.28
N HIS A 325 -23.18 -11.05 18.09
CA HIS A 325 -22.84 -12.45 17.78
C HIS A 325 -24.10 -13.31 17.65
N GLU A 326 -25.08 -13.14 18.54
CA GLU A 326 -26.39 -13.80 18.46
C GLU A 326 -27.11 -13.45 17.15
N TRP A 327 -27.17 -12.15 16.82
CA TRP A 327 -27.77 -11.70 15.55
C TRP A 327 -27.10 -12.36 14.33
N VAL A 328 -25.78 -12.36 14.27
CA VAL A 328 -25.01 -12.89 13.14
C VAL A 328 -25.18 -14.41 13.02
N SER A 329 -25.10 -15.13 14.15
CA SER A 329 -25.05 -16.59 14.15
C SER A 329 -26.43 -17.26 14.15
N GLU A 330 -27.39 -16.71 14.90
CA GLU A 330 -28.70 -17.35 15.08
C GLU A 330 -29.75 -16.80 14.12
N GLU A 331 -29.85 -15.47 13.99
CA GLU A 331 -30.87 -14.85 13.14
C GLU A 331 -30.46 -14.84 11.66
N LEU A 332 -29.25 -14.35 11.34
CA LEU A 332 -28.77 -14.32 9.96
C LEU A 332 -28.26 -15.67 9.48
N GLN A 333 -27.82 -16.53 10.40
CA GLN A 333 -27.12 -17.78 10.10
C GLN A 333 -25.93 -17.56 9.15
N LEU A 334 -25.27 -16.41 9.31
CA LEU A 334 -24.14 -16.00 8.50
C LEU A 334 -22.99 -16.97 8.77
N GLN A 335 -22.44 -17.54 7.70
CA GLN A 335 -21.24 -18.38 7.74
C GLN A 335 -20.01 -17.49 7.53
N PRO A 336 -19.15 -17.32 8.55
CA PRO A 336 -17.86 -16.66 8.41
C PRO A 336 -17.08 -17.18 7.20
N ASP A 337 -16.74 -16.30 6.27
CA ASP A 337 -15.95 -16.65 5.10
C ASP A 337 -15.17 -15.43 4.59
N LEU A 338 -14.09 -15.68 3.86
CA LEU A 338 -13.37 -14.65 3.13
C LEU A 338 -14.25 -14.14 1.98
N ILE A 339 -14.57 -12.84 2.02
CA ILE A 339 -15.20 -12.15 0.90
C ILE A 339 -14.26 -11.09 0.33
N TRP A 340 -14.56 -10.70 -0.90
CA TRP A 340 -13.84 -9.66 -1.62
C TRP A 340 -14.82 -8.55 -1.95
N VAL A 341 -14.51 -7.34 -1.50
CA VAL A 341 -15.33 -6.14 -1.69
C VAL A 341 -14.54 -5.08 -2.43
N ARG A 342 -15.20 -4.18 -3.12
CA ARG A 342 -14.60 -2.94 -3.64
C ARG A 342 -14.77 -1.82 -2.63
N GLU A 343 -14.13 -0.69 -2.89
CA GLU A 343 -14.42 0.53 -2.16
C GLU A 343 -15.92 0.85 -2.24
N PHE A 344 -16.51 1.19 -1.10
CA PHE A 344 -17.89 1.61 -1.01
C PHE A 344 -18.10 2.55 0.16
N ASP A 345 -19.12 3.39 0.02
CA ASP A 345 -19.52 4.35 1.03
C ASP A 345 -21.03 4.25 1.29
N SER A 346 -21.41 4.17 2.56
CA SER A 346 -22.78 4.26 3.05
C SER A 346 -22.81 5.15 4.29
N SER A 347 -24.00 5.60 4.72
CA SER A 347 -24.15 6.54 5.84
C SER A 347 -23.44 6.09 7.12
N ASP A 348 -23.32 4.78 7.33
CA ASP A 348 -22.86 4.20 8.60
C ASP A 348 -21.69 3.22 8.45
N VAL A 349 -21.45 2.69 7.25
CA VAL A 349 -20.37 1.73 6.96
C VAL A 349 -19.63 2.12 5.69
N ARG A 350 -18.30 2.19 5.77
CA ARG A 350 -17.44 2.48 4.63
C ARG A 350 -16.23 1.55 4.62
N VAL A 351 -15.84 1.08 3.45
CA VAL A 351 -14.55 0.43 3.22
C VAL A 351 -13.80 1.27 2.21
N ALA A 352 -12.69 1.87 2.64
CA ALA A 352 -11.90 2.79 1.83
C ALA A 352 -10.42 2.71 2.18
N LEU A 353 -9.58 3.23 1.31
CA LEU A 353 -8.17 3.44 1.61
C LEU A 353 -8.03 4.78 2.38
N TRP A 354 -7.22 4.79 3.43
CA TRP A 354 -7.01 5.98 4.25
C TRP A 354 -5.52 6.33 4.27
N SER A 355 -5.20 7.63 4.25
CA SER A 355 -3.83 8.15 4.15
C SER A 355 -3.04 8.15 5.45
N TYR A 356 -3.62 7.71 6.58
CA TYR A 356 -3.07 7.93 7.92
C TYR A 356 -2.31 6.70 8.37
N PRO A 357 -0.96 6.67 8.46
CA PRO A 357 -0.16 5.45 8.64
C PRO A 357 -0.79 4.50 9.65
N LEU A 358 -0.94 3.22 9.32
CA LEU A 358 -1.52 2.25 10.25
C LEU A 358 -0.84 2.29 11.63
N GLY A 359 0.49 2.49 11.65
CA GLY A 359 1.24 2.71 12.89
C GLY A 359 0.87 3.98 13.65
N ALA A 360 0.60 5.09 12.94
CA ALA A 360 0.15 6.33 13.57
C ALA A 360 -1.27 6.22 14.14
N GLN A 361 -2.15 5.40 13.56
CA GLN A 361 -3.45 5.06 14.16
C GLN A 361 -3.30 4.17 15.41
N LEU A 362 -2.40 3.19 15.38
CA LEU A 362 -2.11 2.32 16.53
C LEU A 362 -1.49 3.09 17.71
N GLU A 363 -0.72 4.15 17.43
CA GLU A 363 -0.09 4.99 18.45
C GLU A 363 -0.95 6.19 18.90
N ASN A 364 -1.86 6.69 18.05
CA ASN A 364 -2.70 7.87 18.32
C ASN A 364 -4.21 7.58 18.19
N SER A 365 -4.74 6.61 18.94
CA SER A 365 -6.19 6.33 19.02
C SER A 365 -7.05 7.48 19.62
N GLY A 366 -6.44 8.64 19.95
CA GLY A 366 -7.08 9.72 20.69
C GLY A 366 -7.33 11.05 19.95
N THR A 367 -6.78 11.27 18.75
CA THR A 367 -6.91 12.59 18.08
C THR A 367 -7.43 12.45 16.65
N ARG A 368 -8.74 12.29 16.52
CA ARG A 368 -9.47 12.51 15.26
C ARG A 368 -9.33 13.98 14.87
N ARG A 369 -8.45 14.30 13.91
CA ARG A 369 -8.50 15.61 13.24
C ARG A 369 -9.56 15.53 12.16
N GLU A 370 -10.82 15.74 12.55
CA GLU A 370 -11.86 16.11 11.60
C GLU A 370 -11.38 17.40 10.91
N ASN A 371 -11.43 17.44 9.57
CA ASN A 371 -10.96 18.52 8.68
C ASN A 371 -9.58 18.32 8.03
N GLU A 372 -9.27 17.14 7.51
CA GLU A 372 -8.22 17.03 6.47
C GLU A 372 -8.84 17.35 5.10
N THR A 373 -8.27 18.33 4.41
CA THR A 373 -8.73 18.77 3.08
C THR A 373 -7.97 18.07 1.95
N GLU A 374 -8.44 18.22 0.69
CA GLU A 374 -7.70 17.74 -0.48
C GLU A 374 -6.23 18.26 -0.51
N PHE A 375 -6.01 19.42 0.10
CA PHE A 375 -4.71 20.06 0.17
C PHE A 375 -3.76 19.41 1.19
N ASP A 376 -4.28 18.86 2.29
CA ASP A 376 -3.47 18.26 3.36
C ASP A 376 -2.81 16.94 2.91
N TRP A 377 -3.45 16.15 2.04
CA TRP A 377 -2.88 14.90 1.57
C TRP A 377 -1.78 15.07 0.52
N ARG A 378 -1.80 16.18 -0.26
CA ARG A 378 -0.73 16.51 -1.22
C ARG A 378 0.62 16.70 -0.53
N SER A 379 0.61 17.01 0.76
CA SER A 379 1.81 17.17 1.58
C SER A 379 2.30 15.87 2.26
N ARG A 380 1.59 14.75 2.08
CA ARG A 380 1.82 13.49 2.82
C ARG A 380 2.16 12.29 1.94
N GLY A 381 2.84 12.51 0.80
CA GLY A 381 3.22 11.47 -0.15
C GLY A 381 3.87 10.22 0.49
N GLY A 382 4.76 10.40 1.47
CA GLY A 382 5.38 9.30 2.22
C GLY A 382 4.38 8.42 2.99
N ASN A 383 3.44 9.04 3.72
CA ASN A 383 2.40 8.30 4.45
C ASN A 383 1.49 7.53 3.49
N ALA A 384 1.02 8.19 2.43
CA ALA A 384 0.20 7.57 1.39
C ALA A 384 0.93 6.40 0.70
N ARG A 385 2.24 6.56 0.42
CA ARG A 385 3.05 5.50 -0.20
C ARG A 385 3.28 4.33 0.75
N GLY A 386 3.42 4.57 2.05
CA GLY A 386 3.52 3.54 3.08
C GLY A 386 2.26 2.69 3.19
N TRP A 387 1.09 3.32 3.06
CA TRP A 387 -0.17 2.61 2.90
C TRP A 387 -0.23 1.76 1.65
N LEU A 388 0.13 2.34 0.49
CA LEU A 388 0.18 1.63 -0.77
C LEU A 388 1.11 0.42 -0.74
N GLU A 389 2.25 0.53 -0.06
CA GLU A 389 3.19 -0.58 0.10
C GLU A 389 2.56 -1.74 0.85
N ARG A 390 1.93 -1.44 1.99
CA ARG A 390 1.33 -2.46 2.85
C ARG A 390 -0.03 -2.91 2.34
N ARG A 391 -0.65 -2.17 1.42
CA ARG A 391 -2.01 -2.40 0.87
C ARG A 391 -3.11 -2.54 1.92
N ASN A 392 -2.88 -1.95 3.09
CA ASN A 392 -3.87 -1.93 4.16
C ASN A 392 -5.06 -1.05 3.76
N PHE A 393 -6.21 -1.24 4.37
CA PHE A 393 -7.40 -0.40 4.14
C PHE A 393 -8.19 -0.22 5.45
N VAL A 394 -9.14 0.70 5.47
CA VAL A 394 -9.92 1.06 6.67
C VAL A 394 -11.36 0.65 6.47
N ILE A 395 -11.97 0.20 7.57
CA ILE A 395 -13.41 -0.09 7.66
C ILE A 395 -13.99 0.84 8.72
N GLN A 396 -14.72 1.84 8.30
CA GLN A 396 -15.36 2.79 9.19
C GLN A 396 -16.78 2.32 9.50
N ASN A 397 -17.06 2.00 10.76
CA ASN A 397 -18.39 1.60 11.24
C ASN A 397 -18.53 2.01 12.72
N GLY A 398 -18.79 3.30 12.99
CA GLY A 398 -18.70 3.84 14.35
C GLY A 398 -17.23 4.00 14.79
N PRO A 399 -16.69 3.22 15.75
CA PRO A 399 -15.24 3.20 16.02
C PRO A 399 -14.43 2.80 14.76
N GLU A 400 -13.17 3.23 14.71
CA GLU A 400 -12.30 2.99 13.56
C GLU A 400 -11.75 1.56 13.60
N HIS A 401 -12.10 0.75 12.60
CA HIS A 401 -11.46 -0.54 12.36
C HIS A 401 -10.48 -0.41 11.20
N HIS A 402 -9.32 -1.05 11.34
CA HIS A 402 -8.36 -1.15 10.26
C HIS A 402 -8.21 -2.59 9.83
N ALA A 403 -7.92 -2.78 8.55
CA ALA A 403 -7.66 -4.08 7.98
C ALA A 403 -6.29 -4.12 7.31
N ASP A 404 -5.54 -5.18 7.59
CA ASP A 404 -4.37 -5.49 6.79
C ASP A 404 -4.80 -5.94 5.38
N TRP A 405 -3.85 -5.96 4.45
CA TRP A 405 -4.12 -6.43 3.09
C TRP A 405 -4.52 -7.92 3.00
N ARG A 406 -4.41 -8.69 4.10
CA ARG A 406 -4.87 -10.07 4.22
C ARG A 406 -6.33 -10.14 4.68
N GLY A 407 -6.94 -9.00 4.98
CA GLY A 407 -8.31 -8.87 5.45
C GLY A 407 -8.47 -9.15 6.94
N HIS A 408 -7.38 -9.24 7.70
CA HIS A 408 -7.47 -9.28 9.15
C HIS A 408 -7.86 -7.92 9.67
N ILE A 409 -8.93 -7.92 10.45
CA ILE A 409 -9.52 -6.71 10.99
C ILE A 409 -8.99 -6.55 12.41
N HIS A 410 -8.65 -5.33 12.75
CA HIS A 410 -8.11 -4.92 14.02
C HIS A 410 -8.93 -3.74 14.53
N SER A 411 -9.30 -3.78 15.81
CA SER A 411 -9.92 -2.65 16.50
C SER A 411 -8.84 -1.68 16.97
N SER A 412 -9.15 -0.38 16.92
CA SER A 412 -8.34 0.68 17.55
C SER A 412 -8.46 0.69 19.07
#